data_AF-A0A0L7KWR4-F1
#
_entry.id   AF-A0A0L7KWR4-F1
#
_cell.length_a   1.000
_cell.length_b   1.000
_cell.length_c   1.000
_cell.angle_alpha   90.00
_cell.angle_beta   90.00
_cell.angle_gamma   90.00
#
_symmetry.space_group_name_H-M   'P 1'
#
loop_
_entity.id
_entity.type
_entity.pdbx_description
1 polymer ?
#
loop_
_entity_poly.entity_id
_entity_poly.type
_entity_poly.pdbx_seq_one_letter_code
_entity_poly.pdbx_strand_id
1 'polypeptide(L)'
;MKRGEELIFGKYSHGERSAQGQKMVELALAEKFKIVNSMFKRKRNRKWTWRHPNGKNFNEIDYILTKYTRDLPLITGKSAKYWESKFTESLSTTVNIQQQYNKLEDVLKLLLNELPRSKEKEKVFINQETNDLLEKRRLLYKRKRTK
;
A
#
# COMPACT_ATOMS: atom_id res chain seq x y z
N MET A 1 2.70 -25.80 -3.25
CA MET A 1 2.36 -25.48 -1.85
C MET A 1 3.16 -26.42 -0.97
N LYS A 2 3.79 -25.93 0.10
CA LYS A 2 4.56 -26.77 1.04
C LYS A 2 3.66 -27.23 2.19
N ARG A 3 4.06 -28.32 2.85
CA ARG A 3 3.31 -28.92 3.97
C ARG A 3 3.10 -27.89 5.08
N GLY A 4 1.87 -27.74 5.57
CA GLY A 4 1.49 -26.77 6.62
C GLY A 4 0.98 -25.41 6.11
N GLU A 5 1.23 -25.07 4.85
CA GLU A 5 0.76 -23.81 4.25
C GLU A 5 -0.73 -23.86 3.85
N GLU A 6 -1.34 -25.04 3.92
CA GLU A 6 -2.80 -25.27 3.81
C GLU A 6 -3.59 -24.38 4.78
N LEU A 7 -2.97 -24.00 5.89
CA LEU A 7 -3.56 -23.17 6.93
C LEU A 7 -3.68 -21.70 6.51
N ILE A 8 -2.95 -21.24 5.49
CA ILE A 8 -2.95 -19.83 5.08
C ILE A 8 -3.40 -19.65 3.63
N PHE A 9 -3.19 -20.64 2.78
CA PHE A 9 -3.63 -20.64 1.39
C PHE A 9 -4.98 -21.33 1.22
N GLY A 10 -5.69 -20.95 0.16
CA GLY A 10 -6.85 -21.64 -0.36
C GLY A 10 -6.52 -22.51 -1.58
N LYS A 11 -7.55 -23.19 -2.06
CA LYS A 11 -7.49 -24.19 -3.15
C LYS A 11 -6.96 -23.63 -4.48
N TYR A 12 -6.95 -22.32 -4.68
CA TYR A 12 -6.62 -21.69 -5.96
C TYR A 12 -5.27 -20.95 -5.93
N SER A 13 -4.39 -21.25 -4.99
CA SER A 13 -2.96 -20.85 -5.07
C SER A 13 -2.27 -21.59 -6.23
N HIS A 14 -1.40 -20.90 -6.97
CA HIS A 14 -0.67 -21.49 -8.11
C HIS A 14 0.69 -20.82 -8.25
N GLY A 15 1.66 -21.53 -8.83
CA GLY A 15 2.93 -20.97 -9.29
C GLY A 15 4.10 -21.09 -8.30
N GLU A 16 5.25 -20.63 -8.76
CA GLU A 16 6.47 -20.53 -7.98
C GLU A 16 6.53 -19.17 -7.28
N ARG A 17 7.20 -19.14 -6.11
CA ARG A 17 7.35 -17.93 -5.30
C ARG A 17 8.80 -17.51 -5.26
N SER A 18 9.04 -16.20 -5.29
CA SER A 18 10.36 -15.63 -5.03
C SER A 18 10.73 -15.72 -3.55
N ALA A 19 11.97 -15.36 -3.20
CA ALA A 19 12.40 -15.24 -1.80
C ALA A 19 11.52 -14.26 -1.00
N GLN A 20 11.08 -13.16 -1.61
CA GLN A 20 10.15 -12.21 -0.99
C GLN A 20 8.76 -12.83 -0.80
N GLY A 21 8.29 -13.61 -1.79
CA GLY A 21 7.05 -14.37 -1.66
C GLY A 21 7.10 -15.36 -0.50
N GLN A 22 8.25 -16.00 -0.27
CA GLN A 22 8.45 -16.90 0.88
C GLN A 22 8.40 -16.15 2.23
N LYS A 23 8.97 -14.95 2.33
CA LYS A 23 8.85 -14.11 3.55
C LYS A 23 7.40 -13.73 3.86
N MET A 24 6.59 -13.42 2.83
CA MET A 24 5.17 -13.12 3.02
C MET A 24 4.39 -14.35 3.53
N VAL A 25 4.72 -15.54 3.03
CA VAL A 25 4.16 -16.81 3.52
C VAL A 25 4.53 -17.06 4.99
N GLU A 26 5.78 -16.82 5.36
CA GLU A 26 6.25 -16.95 6.75
C GLU A 26 5.53 -15.98 7.69
N LEU A 27 5.39 -14.71 7.29
CA LEU A 27 4.58 -13.73 8.03
C LEU A 27 3.14 -14.21 8.20
N ALA A 28 2.52 -14.69 7.13
CA ALA A 28 1.14 -15.16 7.16
C ALA A 28 0.96 -16.38 8.09
N LEU A 29 1.92 -17.30 8.10
CA LEU A 29 1.92 -18.44 9.03
C LEU A 29 2.08 -17.99 10.48
N ALA A 30 3.08 -17.14 10.76
CA ALA A 30 3.37 -16.65 12.11
C ALA A 30 2.17 -15.91 12.72
N GLU A 31 1.55 -15.03 11.94
CA GLU A 31 0.45 -14.17 12.38
C GLU A 31 -0.95 -14.76 12.13
N LYS A 32 -1.01 -16.00 11.62
CA LYS A 32 -2.26 -16.72 11.28
C LYS A 32 -3.14 -15.94 10.29
N PHE A 33 -2.52 -15.22 9.35
CA PHE A 33 -3.22 -14.58 8.25
C PHE A 33 -3.56 -15.58 7.15
N LYS A 34 -4.64 -15.30 6.44
CA LYS A 34 -5.08 -16.05 5.27
C LYS A 34 -4.87 -15.20 4.03
N ILE A 35 -4.28 -15.80 2.99
CA ILE A 35 -3.98 -15.15 1.72
C ILE A 35 -5.22 -15.25 0.84
N VAL A 36 -6.02 -14.19 0.83
CA VAL A 36 -7.37 -14.19 0.24
C VAL A 36 -7.35 -14.46 -1.26
N ASN A 37 -6.35 -13.97 -1.98
CA ASN A 37 -6.17 -14.18 -3.43
C ASN A 37 -6.16 -15.67 -3.83
N SER A 38 -5.82 -16.56 -2.90
CA SER A 38 -5.78 -18.00 -3.13
C SER A 38 -7.09 -18.74 -2.81
N MET A 39 -8.06 -18.06 -2.20
CA MET A 39 -9.34 -18.66 -1.78
C MET A 39 -10.37 -18.74 -2.91
N PHE A 40 -10.25 -17.90 -3.94
CA PHE A 40 -11.23 -17.80 -5.02
C PHE A 40 -10.68 -18.26 -6.38
N LYS A 41 -11.54 -18.90 -7.16
CA LYS A 41 -11.20 -19.35 -8.51
C LYS A 41 -11.09 -18.14 -9.43
N ARG A 42 -9.90 -17.93 -10.01
CA ARG A 42 -9.66 -16.95 -11.08
C ARG A 42 -9.10 -17.65 -12.32
N LYS A 43 -9.44 -17.14 -13.51
CA LYS A 43 -8.83 -17.61 -14.76
C LYS A 43 -7.33 -17.24 -14.74
N ARG A 44 -6.45 -18.18 -15.08
CA ARG A 44 -4.98 -18.02 -14.99
C ARG A 44 -4.47 -16.80 -15.76
N ASN A 45 -5.02 -16.51 -16.95
CA ASN A 45 -4.66 -15.36 -17.77
C ASN A 45 -5.10 -13.99 -17.20
N ARG A 46 -5.96 -13.98 -16.17
CA ARG A 46 -6.41 -12.78 -15.45
C ARG A 46 -5.86 -12.72 -14.03
N LYS A 47 -4.89 -13.58 -13.71
CA LYS A 47 -4.29 -13.70 -12.38
C LYS A 47 -2.91 -13.04 -12.36
N TRP A 48 -2.92 -11.73 -12.54
CA TRP A 48 -1.77 -10.85 -12.44
C TRP A 48 -2.26 -9.48 -11.99
N THR A 49 -1.40 -8.74 -11.31
CA THR A 49 -1.67 -7.35 -10.88
C THR A 49 -0.59 -6.41 -11.37
N TRP A 50 0.52 -6.96 -11.87
CA TRP A 50 1.61 -6.21 -12.46
C TRP A 50 2.06 -6.81 -13.79
N ARG A 51 2.31 -5.94 -14.76
CA ARG A 51 2.85 -6.27 -16.07
C ARG A 51 4.26 -5.68 -16.17
N HIS A 52 5.23 -6.51 -16.52
CA HIS A 52 6.59 -6.05 -16.72
C HIS A 52 6.67 -5.07 -17.89
N PRO A 53 7.56 -4.04 -17.87
CA PRO A 53 7.66 -3.05 -18.95
C PRO A 53 7.86 -3.64 -20.34
N ASN A 54 8.56 -4.77 -20.43
CA ASN A 54 8.74 -5.54 -21.69
C ASN A 54 7.44 -6.15 -22.25
N GLY A 55 6.34 -6.08 -21.52
CA GLY A 55 5.03 -6.56 -21.92
C GLY A 55 4.83 -8.08 -21.96
N LYS A 56 5.88 -8.87 -21.68
CA LYS A 56 5.92 -10.34 -21.81
C LYS A 56 5.64 -11.08 -20.50
N ASN A 57 6.05 -10.49 -19.38
CA ASN A 57 5.92 -11.12 -18.06
C ASN A 57 4.78 -10.47 -17.27
N PHE A 58 3.95 -11.30 -16.66
CA PHE A 58 2.80 -10.89 -15.86
C PHE A 58 2.91 -11.57 -14.49
N ASN A 59 2.92 -10.77 -13.43
CA ASN A 59 3.10 -11.25 -12.07
C ASN A 59 1.92 -10.81 -11.20
N GLU A 60 1.55 -11.66 -10.25
CA GLU A 60 0.68 -11.29 -9.13
C GLU A 60 1.57 -10.85 -7.98
N ILE A 61 1.60 -9.54 -7.70
CA ILE A 61 2.43 -8.97 -6.62
C ILE A 61 1.58 -8.31 -5.52
N ASP A 62 0.31 -8.06 -5.78
CA ASP A 62 -0.61 -7.47 -4.80
C ASP A 62 -1.47 -8.56 -4.15
N TYR A 63 -1.25 -8.78 -2.85
CA TYR A 63 -1.92 -9.80 -2.07
C TYR A 63 -2.72 -9.18 -0.92
N ILE A 64 -3.91 -9.71 -0.69
CA ILE A 64 -4.77 -9.34 0.43
C ILE A 64 -4.63 -10.42 1.51
N LEU A 65 -4.28 -10.01 2.72
CA LEU A 65 -4.11 -10.85 3.90
C LEU A 65 -5.18 -10.50 4.94
N THR A 66 -5.80 -11.50 5.56
CA THR A 66 -6.83 -11.28 6.60
C THR A 66 -6.74 -12.30 7.73
N LYS A 67 -7.00 -11.89 8.98
CA LYS A 67 -7.17 -12.81 10.12
C LYS A 67 -8.59 -13.39 10.16
N TYR A 68 -9.54 -12.75 9.47
CA TYR A 68 -10.96 -13.13 9.51
C TYR A 68 -11.27 -14.12 8.39
N THR A 69 -11.41 -15.40 8.76
CA THR A 69 -11.89 -16.45 7.83
C THR A 69 -13.22 -17.05 8.20
N ARG A 70 -13.73 -16.82 9.41
CA ARG A 70 -15.03 -17.37 9.84
C ARG A 70 -16.22 -16.73 9.12
N ASP A 71 -16.07 -15.50 8.63
CA ASP A 71 -17.15 -14.76 7.97
C ASP A 71 -16.68 -14.06 6.69
N LEU A 72 -15.80 -14.67 5.87
CA LEU A 72 -15.76 -14.23 4.47
C LEU A 72 -17.13 -14.60 3.91
N PRO A 73 -18.04 -13.63 3.67
CA PRO A 73 -19.37 -13.97 3.23
C PRO A 73 -19.20 -14.78 1.96
N LEU A 74 -19.98 -15.84 1.80
CA LEU A 74 -20.21 -16.37 0.47
C LEU A 74 -20.58 -15.15 -0.38
N ILE A 75 -19.70 -14.73 -1.31
CA ILE A 75 -19.89 -13.49 -2.05
C ILE A 75 -21.02 -13.75 -3.04
N THR A 76 -22.25 -13.76 -2.53
CA THR A 76 -23.43 -13.52 -3.31
C THR A 76 -23.34 -12.07 -3.79
N GLY A 77 -23.91 -11.77 -4.96
CA GLY A 77 -23.84 -10.42 -5.52
C GLY A 77 -24.33 -9.31 -4.58
N LYS A 78 -25.13 -9.65 -3.55
CA LYS A 78 -25.57 -8.72 -2.50
C LYS A 78 -24.46 -8.40 -1.49
N SER A 79 -23.72 -9.40 -1.00
CA SER A 79 -22.59 -9.17 -0.09
C SER A 79 -21.42 -8.45 -0.77
N ALA A 80 -21.17 -8.70 -2.06
CA ALA A 80 -20.17 -7.95 -2.83
C ALA A 80 -20.48 -6.45 -2.85
N LYS A 81 -21.72 -6.10 -3.23
CA LYS A 81 -22.20 -4.71 -3.27
C LYS A 81 -22.15 -4.02 -1.91
N TYR A 82 -22.46 -4.76 -0.83
CA TYR A 82 -22.34 -4.24 0.52
C TYR A 82 -20.89 -3.86 0.87
N TRP A 83 -19.92 -4.74 0.60
CA TRP A 83 -18.51 -4.47 0.87
C TRP A 83 -17.91 -3.43 -0.07
N GLU A 84 -18.32 -3.39 -1.34
CA GLU A 84 -17.94 -2.32 -2.28
C GLU A 84 -18.47 -0.96 -1.82
N SER A 85 -19.71 -0.91 -1.32
CA SER A 85 -20.28 0.31 -0.74
C SER A 85 -19.52 0.74 0.51
N LYS A 86 -19.21 -0.18 1.43
CA LYS A 86 -18.41 0.12 2.64
C LYS A 86 -16.98 0.55 2.32
N PHE A 87 -16.36 -0.06 1.31
CA PHE A 87 -15.04 0.33 0.83
C PHE A 87 -15.07 1.73 0.20
N THR A 88 -16.09 2.03 -0.61
CA THR A 88 -16.30 3.35 -1.21
C THR A 88 -16.58 4.41 -0.13
N GLU A 89 -17.34 4.08 0.90
CA GLU A 89 -17.58 4.93 2.07
C GLU A 89 -16.26 5.22 2.81
N SER A 90 -15.41 4.21 3.04
CA SER A 90 -14.07 4.36 3.63
C SER A 90 -13.15 5.24 2.79
N LEU A 91 -13.17 5.09 1.47
CA LEU A 91 -12.43 5.95 0.56
C LEU A 91 -12.96 7.39 0.60
N SER A 92 -14.28 7.58 0.72
CA SER A 92 -14.90 8.90 0.83
C SER A 92 -14.56 9.61 2.15
N THR A 93 -14.46 8.85 3.26
CA THR A 93 -13.96 9.38 4.54
C THR A 93 -12.50 9.82 4.42
N THR A 94 -11.70 9.06 3.67
CA THR A 94 -10.30 9.41 3.38
C THR A 94 -10.20 10.69 2.53
N VAL A 95 -11.09 10.88 1.55
CA VAL A 95 -11.18 12.12 0.76
C VAL A 95 -11.57 13.31 1.64
N ASN A 96 -12.51 13.14 2.58
CA ASN A 96 -12.88 14.18 3.53
C ASN A 96 -11.71 14.55 4.45
N ILE A 97 -10.98 13.55 4.96
CA ILE A 97 -9.74 13.77 5.73
C ILE A 97 -8.73 14.56 4.89
N GLN A 98 -8.50 14.19 3.63
CA GLN A 98 -7.57 14.92 2.76
C GLN A 98 -8.03 16.37 2.51
N GLN A 99 -9.34 16.60 2.34
CA GLN A 99 -9.89 17.95 2.23
C GLN A 99 -9.69 18.77 3.51
N GLN A 100 -9.83 18.15 4.69
CA GLN A 100 -9.55 18.81 5.96
C GLN A 100 -8.06 19.17 6.10
N TYR A 101 -7.16 18.26 5.70
CA TYR A 101 -5.72 18.54 5.65
C TYR A 101 -5.39 19.72 4.73
N ASN A 102 -5.95 19.74 3.52
CA ASN A 102 -5.70 20.83 2.57
C ASN A 102 -6.20 22.18 3.12
N LYS A 103 -7.39 22.20 3.76
CA LYS A 103 -7.92 23.42 4.41
C LYS A 103 -6.99 23.91 5.53
N LEU A 104 -6.50 23.00 6.37
CA LEU A 104 -5.55 23.34 7.43
C LEU A 104 -4.24 23.88 6.84
N GLU A 105 -3.73 23.27 5.78
CA GLU A 105 -2.51 23.69 5.10
C GLU A 105 -2.65 25.11 4.52
N ASP A 106 -3.80 25.42 3.91
CA ASP A 106 -4.08 26.76 3.36
C ASP A 106 -4.17 27.83 4.46
N VAL A 107 -4.82 27.52 5.59
CA VAL A 107 -4.85 28.41 6.76
C VAL A 107 -3.44 28.65 7.32
N LEU A 108 -2.63 27.59 7.44
CA LEU A 108 -1.25 27.71 7.89
C LEU A 108 -0.41 28.59 6.97
N LYS A 109 -0.57 28.46 5.65
CA LYS A 109 0.13 29.30 4.65
C LYS A 109 -0.26 30.77 4.76
N LEU A 110 -1.54 31.07 5.00
CA LEU A 110 -2.02 32.44 5.21
C LEU A 110 -1.44 33.03 6.50
N LEU A 111 -1.51 32.30 7.61
CA LEU A 111 -0.92 32.73 8.88
C LEU A 111 0.59 32.97 8.77
N LEU A 112 1.32 32.09 8.08
CA LEU A 112 2.76 32.24 7.81
C LEU A 112 3.10 33.50 7.00
N ASN A 113 2.19 33.98 6.15
CA ASN A 113 2.38 35.21 5.40
C ASN A 113 2.10 36.47 6.23
N GLU A 114 1.18 36.38 7.20
CA GLU A 114 0.84 37.48 8.11
C GLU A 114 1.78 37.59 9.32
N LEU A 115 2.53 36.54 9.63
CA LEU A 115 3.53 36.59 10.69
C LEU A 115 4.60 37.65 10.39
N PRO A 116 5.00 38.46 11.38
CA PRO A 116 6.08 39.41 11.20
C PRO A 116 7.34 38.62 10.83
N ARG A 117 7.90 38.91 9.64
CA ARG A 117 9.20 38.38 9.23
C ARG A 117 10.27 39.09 10.06
N SER A 118 10.46 38.70 11.32
CA SER A 118 11.64 39.14 12.06
C SER A 118 12.85 38.60 11.31
N LYS A 119 13.71 39.51 10.84
CA LYS A 119 15.02 39.16 10.28
C LYS A 119 16.02 38.84 11.39
N GLU A 120 15.58 38.36 12.53
CA GLU A 120 16.51 37.68 13.42
C GLU A 120 16.76 36.32 12.79
N LYS A 121 17.92 36.21 12.15
CA LYS A 121 18.50 34.93 11.77
C LYS A 121 18.77 34.18 13.06
N GLU A 122 17.75 33.57 13.67
CA GLU A 122 17.99 32.34 14.38
C GLU A 122 18.65 31.42 13.35
N LYS A 123 19.95 31.21 13.52
CA LYS A 123 20.64 30.12 12.84
C LYS A 123 19.96 28.86 13.33
N VAL A 124 18.90 28.43 12.63
CA VAL A 124 18.29 27.14 12.85
C VAL A 124 19.42 26.14 12.65
N PHE A 125 19.90 25.58 13.75
CA PHE A 125 20.98 24.60 13.74
C PHE A 125 20.37 23.30 13.20
N ILE A 126 20.31 23.19 11.88
CA ILE A 126 19.85 21.98 11.22
C ILE A 126 20.88 20.89 11.55
N ASN A 127 20.45 19.85 12.26
CA ASN A 127 21.29 18.70 12.57
C ASN A 127 21.95 18.18 11.27
N GLN A 128 23.24 17.85 11.35
CA GLN A 128 24.03 17.32 10.25
C GLN A 128 23.32 16.14 9.54
N GLU A 129 22.67 15.26 10.31
CA GLU A 129 21.91 14.13 9.76
C GLU A 129 20.75 14.60 8.85
N THR A 130 20.05 15.66 9.24
CA THR A 130 18.96 16.24 8.44
C THR A 130 19.49 16.84 7.14
N ASN A 131 20.66 17.49 7.17
CA ASN A 131 21.30 18.00 5.95
C ASN A 131 21.71 16.87 5.01
N ASP A 132 22.29 15.80 5.56
CA ASP A 132 22.70 14.62 4.78
C ASP A 132 21.50 13.93 4.10
N LEU A 133 20.36 13.86 4.79
CA LEU A 133 19.11 13.33 4.25
C LEU A 133 18.55 14.21 3.12
N LEU A 134 18.59 15.53 3.29
CA LEU A 134 18.17 16.48 2.26
C LEU A 134 19.04 16.40 1.00
N GLU A 135 20.34 16.18 1.18
CA GLU A 135 21.30 16.03 0.09
C GLU A 135 21.11 14.71 -0.67
N LYS A 136 20.95 13.59 0.05
CA LYS A 136 20.56 12.30 -0.54
C LYS A 136 19.27 12.41 -1.35
N ARG A 137 18.26 13.12 -0.82
CA ARG A 137 16.98 13.35 -1.52
C ARG A 137 17.17 14.14 -2.81
N ARG A 138 18.00 15.20 -2.81
CA ARG A 138 18.32 15.98 -4.02
C ARG A 138 18.98 15.13 -5.11
N LEU A 139 19.92 14.27 -4.74
CA LEU A 139 20.60 13.37 -5.68
C LEU A 139 19.65 12.34 -6.31
N LEU A 140 18.71 11.80 -5.51
CA LEU A 140 17.70 10.87 -6.01
C LEU A 140 16.78 11.53 -7.06
N TYR A 141 16.35 12.77 -6.84
CA TYR A 141 15.54 13.48 -7.84
C TYR A 141 16.29 13.80 -9.12
N LYS A 142 17.59 14.17 -9.05
CA LYS A 142 18.43 14.39 -10.24
C LYS A 142 18.59 13.11 -11.07
N ARG A 143 18.81 11.96 -10.41
CA ARG A 143 18.91 10.65 -11.08
C ARG A 143 17.60 10.20 -11.75
N LYS A 144 16.44 10.59 -11.21
CA LYS A 144 15.13 10.23 -11.79
C LYS A 144 14.76 11.05 -13.03
N ARG A 145 15.40 12.23 -13.21
CA ARG A 145 15.18 13.13 -14.35
C ARG A 145 16.11 12.87 -15.54
N THR A 146 17.15 12.08 -15.35
CA THR A 146 18.22 11.81 -16.33
C THR A 146 18.17 10.38 -16.90
N LYS A 147 17.13 9.62 -16.57
CA LYS A 147 16.76 8.33 -17.18
C LYS A 147 15.39 8.47 -17.83
#